data_AF-A0A3S9LUA4-F1
#
_entry.id   AF-A0A3S9LUA4-F1
#
_cell.length_a   1.000
_cell.length_b   1.000
_cell.length_c   1.000
_cell.angle_alpha   90.00
_cell.angle_beta   90.00
_cell.angle_gamma   90.00
#
_symmetry.space_group_name_H-M   'P 1'
#
loop_
_entity.id
_entity.type
_entity.pdbx_description
1 polymer ?
#
loop_
_entity_poly.entity_id
_entity_poly.type
_entity_poly.pdbx_seq_one_letter_code
_entity_poly.pdbx_strand_id
1 'polypeptide(L)'
;MSFPYAGEWLTEDEIRAVLDAVHDAVRSICYQVAEDARRIRAALTTTGQTLLTRQTRRFRLVVKESDHPCWLDEDDENLPVVLDAIVNRGARFSSVEMYLVSDCIEHILSCGLACDVLRIPDEPPRRWIDRGVLREVVREARTEIRSMADALAKIRK
;
A
#
# COMPACT_ATOMS: atom_id res chain seq x y z
N MET A 1 -31.54 22.36 -27.53
CA MET A 1 -30.33 22.32 -28.37
C MET A 1 -30.72 21.50 -29.59
N SER A 2 -30.64 22.03 -30.82
CA SER A 2 -31.09 21.32 -32.03
C SER A 2 -29.87 20.77 -32.78
N PHE A 3 -29.82 19.46 -33.00
CA PHE A 3 -28.78 18.81 -33.80
C PHE A 3 -29.18 18.89 -35.28
N PRO A 4 -28.49 19.69 -36.12
CA PRO A 4 -28.79 19.72 -37.54
C PRO A 4 -28.56 18.31 -38.13
N TYR A 5 -29.48 17.86 -39.00
CA TYR A 5 -29.55 16.53 -39.65
C TYR A 5 -30.08 15.35 -38.82
N ALA A 6 -30.13 15.41 -37.49
CA ALA A 6 -30.67 14.30 -36.68
C ALA A 6 -32.18 14.06 -36.94
N GLY A 7 -32.94 15.14 -37.17
CA GLY A 7 -34.37 15.07 -37.48
C GLY A 7 -34.71 14.51 -38.86
N GLU A 8 -33.72 14.24 -39.72
CA GLU A 8 -33.92 13.55 -41.00
C GLU A 8 -33.98 12.02 -40.84
N TRP A 9 -33.46 11.49 -39.72
CA TRP A 9 -33.29 10.04 -39.48
C TRP A 9 -33.89 9.55 -38.16
N LEU A 10 -34.09 10.44 -37.19
CA LEU A 10 -34.63 10.14 -35.88
C LEU A 10 -35.80 11.06 -35.56
N THR A 11 -36.82 10.49 -34.92
CA THR A 11 -37.90 11.25 -34.29
C THR A 11 -37.35 12.05 -33.11
N GLU A 12 -38.04 13.12 -32.73
CA GLU A 12 -37.68 13.95 -31.58
C GLU A 12 -37.60 13.12 -30.28
N ASP A 13 -38.44 12.10 -30.12
CA ASP A 13 -38.39 11.20 -28.96
C ASP A 13 -37.17 10.28 -28.98
N GLU A 14 -36.73 9.81 -30.15
CA GLU A 14 -35.48 9.06 -30.30
C GLU A 14 -34.25 9.94 -30.04
N ILE A 15 -34.27 11.20 -30.47
CA ILE A 15 -33.21 12.18 -30.17
C ILE A 15 -33.11 12.38 -28.65
N ARG A 16 -34.24 12.55 -27.96
CA ARG A 16 -34.26 12.65 -26.49
C ARG A 16 -33.74 11.40 -25.82
N ALA A 17 -34.18 10.21 -26.25
CA ALA A 17 -33.73 8.95 -25.69
C ALA A 17 -32.22 8.76 -25.84
N VAL A 18 -31.64 9.13 -27.00
CA VAL A 18 -30.18 9.10 -27.19
C VAL A 18 -29.47 10.09 -26.27
N LEU A 19 -30.00 11.31 -26.14
CA LEU A 19 -29.40 12.31 -25.25
C LEU A 19 -29.45 11.88 -23.79
N ASP A 20 -30.57 11.33 -23.33
CA ASP A 20 -30.73 10.81 -21.98
C ASP A 20 -29.76 9.64 -21.74
N ALA A 21 -29.64 8.70 -22.70
CA ALA A 21 -28.70 7.59 -22.61
C ALA A 21 -27.24 8.05 -22.56
N VAL A 22 -26.85 9.04 -23.38
CA VAL A 22 -25.50 9.63 -23.36
C VAL A 22 -25.26 10.36 -22.04
N HIS A 23 -26.23 11.14 -21.57
CA HIS A 23 -26.14 11.85 -20.31
C HIS A 23 -25.96 10.89 -19.13
N ASP A 24 -26.73 9.80 -19.09
CA ASP A 24 -26.64 8.78 -18.06
C ASP A 24 -25.32 8.01 -18.12
N ALA A 25 -24.82 7.71 -19.32
CA ALA A 25 -23.51 7.09 -19.50
C ALA A 25 -22.38 8.00 -18.98
N VAL A 26 -22.39 9.28 -19.35
CA VAL A 26 -21.41 10.27 -18.84
C VAL A 26 -21.48 10.35 -17.32
N ARG A 27 -22.69 10.46 -16.77
CA ARG A 27 -22.90 10.54 -15.33
C ARG A 27 -22.39 9.30 -14.60
N SER A 28 -22.65 8.11 -15.14
CA SER A 28 -22.15 6.84 -14.60
C SER A 28 -20.63 6.80 -14.58
N ILE A 29 -19.97 7.18 -15.68
CA ILE A 29 -18.50 7.24 -15.77
C ILE A 29 -17.95 8.23 -14.75
N CYS A 30 -18.53 9.42 -14.63
CA CYS A 30 -18.09 10.43 -13.65
C CYS A 30 -18.17 9.91 -12.21
N TYR A 31 -19.26 9.21 -11.86
CA TYR A 31 -19.38 8.62 -10.52
C TYR A 31 -18.37 7.52 -10.28
N GLN A 32 -18.13 6.66 -11.27
CA GLN A 32 -17.13 5.60 -11.17
C GLN A 32 -15.73 6.17 -10.97
N VAL A 33 -15.31 7.13 -11.79
CA VAL A 33 -14.02 7.81 -11.65
C VAL A 33 -13.87 8.47 -10.27
N ALA A 34 -14.93 9.11 -9.76
CA ALA A 34 -14.91 9.74 -8.44
C ALA A 34 -14.84 8.73 -7.28
N GLU A 35 -15.44 7.55 -7.43
CA GLU A 35 -15.34 6.45 -6.47
C GLU A 35 -13.94 5.81 -6.50
N ASP A 36 -13.42 5.51 -7.69
CA ASP A 36 -12.10 4.91 -7.87
C ASP A 36 -11.00 5.84 -7.36
N ALA A 37 -11.09 7.14 -7.62
CA ALA A 37 -10.16 8.12 -7.05
C ALA A 37 -10.21 8.15 -5.51
N ARG A 38 -11.39 7.96 -4.90
CA ARG A 38 -11.51 7.86 -3.44
C ARG A 38 -10.88 6.57 -2.91
N ARG A 39 -11.05 5.44 -3.61
CA ARG A 39 -10.41 4.16 -3.26
C ARG A 39 -8.90 4.23 -3.36
N ILE A 40 -8.37 4.81 -4.44
CA ILE A 40 -6.93 5.03 -4.63
C ILE A 40 -6.38 5.88 -3.49
N ARG A 41 -6.99 7.04 -3.23
CA ARG A 41 -6.55 7.90 -2.12
C ARG A 41 -6.58 7.15 -0.78
N ALA A 42 -7.64 6.41 -0.49
CA ALA A 42 -7.74 5.64 0.75
C ALA A 42 -6.65 4.55 0.82
N ALA A 43 -6.40 3.82 -0.27
CA ALA A 43 -5.40 2.76 -0.32
C ALA A 43 -3.96 3.27 -0.08
N LEU A 44 -3.66 4.48 -0.55
CA LEU A 44 -2.36 5.15 -0.41
C LEU A 44 -2.19 5.91 0.92
N THR A 45 -3.29 6.25 1.60
CA THR A 45 -3.23 6.97 2.87
C THR A 45 -2.85 6.00 4.00
N THR A 46 -1.63 6.15 4.51
CA THR A 46 -1.14 5.52 5.74
C THR A 46 -2.07 5.80 6.92
N THR A 47 -2.25 4.79 7.76
CA THR A 47 -2.98 4.89 9.02
C THR A 47 -2.08 4.70 10.24
N GLY A 48 -0.76 4.49 10.02
CA GLY A 48 0.19 4.13 11.08
C GLY A 48 -0.10 2.78 11.75
N GLN A 49 -0.94 1.94 11.13
CA GLN A 49 -1.41 0.69 11.71
C GLN A 49 -0.25 -0.30 11.91
N THR A 50 -0.30 -1.07 13.02
CA THR A 50 0.56 -2.25 13.19
C THR A 50 -0.01 -3.41 12.36
N LEU A 51 0.77 -3.87 11.39
CA LEU A 51 0.38 -4.87 10.39
C LEU A 51 0.69 -6.30 10.83
N LEU A 52 1.82 -6.47 11.50
CA LEU A 52 2.26 -7.76 12.02
C LEU A 52 3.02 -7.55 13.32
N THR A 53 2.77 -8.44 14.28
CA THR A 53 3.66 -8.66 15.40
C THR A 53 3.97 -10.14 15.48
N ARG A 54 5.26 -10.49 15.49
CA ARG A 54 5.71 -11.87 15.66
C ARG A 54 6.74 -11.92 16.78
N GLN A 55 6.38 -12.60 17.86
CA GLN A 55 7.23 -12.78 19.01
C GLN A 55 7.95 -14.13 18.96
N THR A 56 9.21 -14.11 19.39
CA THR A 56 10.05 -15.27 19.70
C THR A 56 10.40 -15.23 21.19
N ARG A 57 11.26 -16.13 21.68
CA ARG A 57 11.59 -16.16 23.12
C ARG A 57 12.18 -14.84 23.66
N ARG A 58 12.94 -14.11 22.85
CA ARG A 58 13.71 -12.92 23.30
C ARG A 58 13.54 -11.71 22.39
N PHE A 59 12.85 -11.87 21.27
CA PHE A 59 12.77 -10.85 20.25
C PHE A 59 11.37 -10.78 19.67
N ARG A 60 10.98 -9.57 19.27
CA ARG A 60 9.71 -9.28 18.63
C ARG A 60 9.98 -8.56 17.32
N LEU A 61 9.49 -9.12 16.23
CA LEU A 61 9.37 -8.43 14.96
C LEU A 61 8.05 -7.66 14.96
N VAL A 62 8.13 -6.33 14.84
CA VAL A 62 6.96 -5.46 14.70
C VAL A 62 7.01 -4.82 13.32
N VAL A 63 5.91 -4.88 12.58
CA VAL A 63 5.81 -4.32 11.24
C VAL A 63 4.66 -3.32 11.23
N LYS A 64 4.92 -2.09 10.80
CA LYS A 64 3.94 -0.99 10.82
C LYS A 64 3.85 -0.31 9.47
N GLU A 65 2.69 0.24 9.15
CA GLU A 65 2.59 1.24 8.08
C GLU A 65 3.49 2.43 8.42
N SER A 66 4.14 2.96 7.40
CA SER A 66 5.04 4.09 7.52
C SER A 66 4.54 5.23 6.64
N ASP A 67 4.79 6.46 7.08
CA ASP A 67 4.39 7.67 6.35
C ASP A 67 5.40 8.08 5.27
N HIS A 68 6.41 7.22 5.02
CA HIS A 68 7.34 7.39 3.91
C HIS A 68 6.60 7.34 2.57
N PRO A 69 6.98 8.20 1.62
CA PRO A 69 6.35 8.23 0.31
C PRO A 69 6.59 6.92 -0.45
N CYS A 70 5.58 6.47 -1.19
CA CYS A 70 5.74 5.43 -2.20
C CYS A 70 6.38 6.02 -3.46
N TRP A 71 7.07 5.18 -4.23
CA TRP A 71 7.79 5.59 -5.45
C TRP A 71 7.05 5.25 -6.74
N LEU A 72 5.85 4.67 -6.64
CA LEU A 72 5.02 4.36 -7.80
C LEU A 72 4.63 5.65 -8.55
N ASP A 73 5.22 5.84 -9.73
CA ASP A 73 4.94 6.97 -10.63
C ASP A 73 4.10 6.54 -11.84
N GLU A 74 3.86 7.48 -12.75
CA GLU A 74 3.02 7.29 -13.94
C GLU A 74 3.67 6.38 -14.99
N ASP A 75 4.99 6.21 -14.94
CA ASP A 75 5.79 5.47 -15.92
C ASP A 75 6.17 4.05 -15.43
N ASP A 76 5.85 3.71 -14.17
CA ASP A 76 6.12 2.38 -13.61
C ASP A 76 5.28 1.29 -14.31
N GLU A 77 5.96 0.26 -14.83
CA GLU A 77 5.35 -0.88 -15.50
C GLU A 77 4.32 -1.63 -14.64
N ASN A 78 4.44 -1.54 -13.30
CA ASN A 78 3.53 -2.17 -12.35
C ASN A 78 2.30 -1.33 -12.02
N LEU A 79 2.23 -0.06 -12.43
CA LEU A 79 1.12 0.84 -12.13
C LEU A 79 -0.25 0.23 -12.47
N PRO A 80 -0.46 -0.39 -13.66
CA PRO A 80 -1.75 -1.01 -13.98
C PRO A 80 -2.13 -2.14 -13.02
N VAL A 81 -1.16 -2.94 -12.58
CA VAL A 81 -1.37 -4.07 -11.66
C VAL A 81 -1.72 -3.57 -10.27
N VAL A 82 -1.05 -2.52 -9.80
CA VAL A 82 -1.34 -1.90 -8.49
C VAL A 82 -2.72 -1.26 -8.49
N LEU A 83 -3.07 -0.50 -9.54
CA LEU A 83 -4.39 0.14 -9.66
C LEU A 83 -5.51 -0.89 -9.74
N ASP A 84 -5.35 -1.96 -10.51
CA ASP A 84 -6.31 -3.07 -10.55
C ASP A 84 -6.50 -3.69 -9.15
N ALA A 85 -5.41 -3.98 -8.45
CA ALA A 85 -5.47 -4.54 -7.11
C ALA A 85 -6.18 -3.61 -6.12
N ILE A 86 -5.94 -2.31 -6.19
CA ILE A 86 -6.61 -1.32 -5.33
C ILE A 86 -8.10 -1.24 -5.66
N VAL A 87 -8.43 -0.98 -6.92
CA VAL A 87 -9.81 -0.67 -7.35
C VAL A 87 -10.71 -1.90 -7.28
N ASN A 88 -10.20 -3.07 -7.67
CA ASN A 88 -11.00 -4.28 -7.83
C ASN A 88 -10.84 -5.27 -6.68
N ARG A 89 -9.74 -5.20 -5.90
CA ARG A 89 -9.43 -6.20 -4.85
C ARG A 89 -9.27 -5.59 -3.46
N GLY A 90 -9.49 -4.28 -3.32
CA GLY A 90 -9.38 -3.59 -2.03
C GLY A 90 -7.97 -3.60 -1.45
N ALA A 91 -6.95 -3.71 -2.31
CA ALA A 91 -5.56 -3.70 -1.87
C ALA A 91 -5.17 -2.37 -1.25
N ARG A 92 -4.19 -2.42 -0.35
CA ARG A 92 -3.48 -1.25 0.16
C ARG A 92 -2.11 -1.19 -0.46
N PHE A 93 -1.62 0.03 -0.70
CA PHE A 93 -0.29 0.25 -1.23
C PHE A 93 0.37 1.34 -0.41
N SER A 94 1.38 0.97 0.38
CA SER A 94 1.99 1.89 1.34
C SER A 94 3.41 1.46 1.68
N SER A 95 4.17 2.39 2.22
CA SER A 95 5.43 2.07 2.90
C SER A 95 5.18 1.28 4.18
N VAL A 96 6.12 0.40 4.52
CA VAL A 96 6.08 -0.47 5.69
C VAL A 96 7.45 -0.47 6.36
N GLU A 97 7.47 -0.22 7.66
CA GLU A 97 8.68 -0.25 8.47
C GLU A 97 8.68 -1.49 9.38
N MET A 98 9.81 -2.18 9.41
CA MET A 98 10.04 -3.38 10.22
C MET A 98 11.00 -3.03 11.35
N TYR A 99 10.67 -3.43 12.57
CA TYR A 99 11.51 -3.24 13.74
C TYR A 99 11.79 -4.58 14.39
N LEU A 100 13.05 -4.88 14.66
CA LEU A 100 13.42 -6.00 15.52
C LEU A 100 13.73 -5.49 16.93
N VAL A 101 12.88 -5.87 17.88
CA VAL A 101 12.94 -5.39 19.26
C VAL A 101 13.43 -6.52 20.17
N SER A 102 14.32 -6.19 21.11
CA SER A 102 14.69 -7.07 22.22
C SER A 102 13.63 -7.00 23.31
N ASP A 103 12.93 -8.11 23.56
CA ASP A 103 11.88 -8.19 24.59
C ASP A 103 12.44 -7.99 26.01
N CYS A 104 13.71 -8.30 26.23
CA CYS A 104 14.32 -8.21 27.55
C CYS A 104 14.51 -6.76 28.03
N ILE A 105 14.69 -5.83 27.10
CA ILE A 105 15.08 -4.44 27.39
C ILE A 105 14.26 -3.41 26.60
N GLU A 106 13.23 -3.84 25.88
CA GLU A 106 12.38 -3.01 24.99
C GLU A 106 13.18 -2.10 24.05
N HIS A 107 14.32 -2.58 23.59
CA HIS A 107 15.24 -1.83 22.72
C HIS A 107 15.10 -2.27 21.26
N ILE A 108 14.96 -1.31 20.35
CA ILE A 108 15.00 -1.56 18.90
C ILE A 108 16.45 -1.86 18.53
N LEU A 109 16.72 -3.08 18.10
CA LEU A 109 18.05 -3.52 17.68
C LEU A 109 18.38 -3.13 16.24
N SER A 110 17.35 -2.99 15.40
CA SER A 110 17.44 -2.55 14.01
C SER A 110 16.06 -2.23 13.46
N CYS A 111 16.02 -1.45 12.38
CA CYS A 111 14.83 -1.19 11.59
C CYS A 111 15.12 -1.26 10.09
N GLY A 112 14.08 -1.39 9.28
CA GLY A 112 14.19 -1.41 7.82
C GLY A 112 12.89 -1.00 7.16
N LEU A 113 12.99 -0.36 5.99
CA LEU A 113 11.86 0.22 5.26
C LEU A 113 11.66 -0.51 3.93
N ALA A 114 10.41 -0.80 3.59
CA ALA A 114 9.98 -1.17 2.24
C ALA A 114 8.94 -0.16 1.78
N CYS A 115 9.19 0.58 0.69
CA CYS A 115 8.36 1.72 0.29
C CYS A 115 7.11 1.31 -0.52
N ASP A 116 7.24 0.32 -1.38
CA ASP A 116 6.22 -0.02 -2.39
C ASP A 116 5.59 -1.39 -2.07
N VAL A 117 4.83 -1.45 -0.97
CA VAL A 117 4.26 -2.70 -0.48
C VAL A 117 2.78 -2.79 -0.83
N LEU A 118 2.47 -3.62 -1.83
CA LEU A 118 1.10 -4.02 -2.17
C LEU A 118 0.62 -5.10 -1.20
N ARG A 119 -0.47 -4.81 -0.47
CA ARG A 119 -1.09 -5.71 0.50
C ARG A 119 -2.53 -5.96 0.13
N ILE A 120 -2.83 -7.19 -0.24
CA ILE A 120 -4.18 -7.61 -0.60
C ILE A 120 -4.87 -8.13 0.66
N PRO A 121 -6.14 -7.79 0.90
CA PRO A 121 -6.88 -8.31 2.04
C PRO A 121 -6.77 -9.83 2.14
N ASP A 122 -6.69 -10.34 3.38
CA ASP A 122 -6.59 -11.76 3.71
C ASP A 122 -5.34 -12.50 3.22
N GLU A 123 -4.43 -11.82 2.51
CA GLU A 123 -3.15 -12.44 2.15
C GLU A 123 -2.21 -12.56 3.35
N PRO A 124 -1.55 -13.73 3.52
CA PRO A 124 -0.66 -13.94 4.63
C PRO A 124 0.60 -13.06 4.50
N PRO A 125 1.22 -12.64 5.62
CA PRO A 125 2.40 -11.75 5.60
C PRO A 125 3.55 -12.19 4.69
N ARG A 126 3.74 -13.50 4.51
CA ARG A 126 4.75 -14.06 3.60
C ARG A 126 4.60 -13.67 2.12
N ARG A 127 3.45 -13.13 1.71
CA ARG A 127 3.17 -12.68 0.33
C ARG A 127 3.67 -11.27 0.06
N TRP A 128 3.64 -10.39 1.06
CA TRP A 128 3.96 -8.97 0.89
C TRP A 128 5.18 -8.51 1.69
N ILE A 129 5.66 -9.28 2.68
CA ILE A 129 6.89 -8.94 3.40
C ILE A 129 8.10 -9.07 2.47
N ASP A 130 8.83 -7.97 2.32
CA ASP A 130 10.13 -7.98 1.65
C ASP A 130 11.14 -8.81 2.46
N ARG A 131 11.63 -9.88 1.84
CA ARG A 131 12.60 -10.80 2.46
C ARG A 131 14.02 -10.27 2.46
N GLY A 132 14.36 -9.37 1.54
CA GLY A 132 15.65 -8.67 1.51
C GLY A 132 15.76 -7.76 2.72
N VAL A 133 14.80 -6.85 2.88
CA VAL A 133 14.70 -5.94 4.03
C VAL A 133 14.68 -6.72 5.35
N LEU A 134 13.87 -7.78 5.45
CA LEU A 134 13.83 -8.59 6.67
C LEU A 134 15.20 -9.24 6.99
N ARG A 135 15.93 -9.72 5.98
CA ARG A 135 17.27 -10.31 6.18
C ARG A 135 18.28 -9.25 6.62
N GLU A 136 18.20 -8.05 6.07
CA GLU A 136 19.05 -6.91 6.46
C GLU A 136 18.79 -6.50 7.90
N VAL A 137 17.52 -6.29 8.27
CA VAL A 137 17.11 -6.01 9.66
C VAL A 137 17.68 -7.05 10.62
N VAL A 138 17.55 -8.34 10.31
CA VAL A 138 18.10 -9.42 11.16
C VAL A 138 19.63 -9.40 11.21
N ARG A 139 20.29 -9.10 10.08
CA ARG A 139 21.75 -9.01 9.99
C ARG A 139 22.28 -7.86 10.84
N GLU A 140 21.66 -6.69 10.75
CA GLU A 140 22.02 -5.50 11.51
C GLU A 140 21.82 -5.71 13.01
N ALA A 141 20.68 -6.26 13.42
CA ALA A 141 20.44 -6.57 14.83
C ALA A 141 21.49 -7.54 15.40
N ARG A 142 21.95 -8.51 14.61
CA ARG A 142 23.05 -9.40 15.04
C ARG A 142 24.36 -8.65 15.25
N THR A 143 24.63 -7.64 14.42
CA THR A 143 25.80 -6.78 14.58
C THR A 143 25.67 -5.92 15.83
N GLU A 144 24.48 -5.36 16.09
CA GLU A 144 24.20 -4.56 17.28
C GLU A 144 24.37 -5.40 18.56
N ILE A 145 23.78 -6.60 18.61
CA ILE A 145 23.94 -7.52 19.75
C ILE A 145 25.43 -7.84 20.01
N ARG A 146 26.22 -8.07 18.97
CA ARG A 146 27.67 -8.33 19.12
C ARG A 146 28.39 -7.11 19.67
N SER A 147 28.08 -5.92 19.14
CA SER A 147 28.64 -4.65 19.62
C SER A 147 28.35 -4.45 21.11
N MET A 148 27.10 -4.65 21.54
CA MET A 148 26.71 -4.56 22.95
C MET A 148 27.44 -5.59 23.83
N ALA A 149 27.57 -6.83 23.35
CA ALA A 149 28.28 -7.88 24.07
C ALA A 149 29.77 -7.55 24.25
N ASP A 150 30.43 -7.03 23.21
CA ASP A 150 31.83 -6.61 23.25
C ASP A 150 32.04 -5.41 24.18
N ALA A 151 31.12 -4.45 24.19
CA ALA A 151 31.15 -3.32 25.11
C ALA A 151 31.02 -3.79 26.57
N LEU A 152 30.09 -4.70 26.86
CA LEU A 152 29.91 -5.29 28.19
C LEU A 152 31.14 -6.09 28.65
N ALA A 153 31.80 -6.80 27.74
CA ALA A 153 33.03 -7.54 28.05
C ALA A 153 34.19 -6.62 28.46
N LYS A 154 34.25 -5.40 27.91
CA LYS A 154 35.27 -4.40 28.30
C LYS A 154 35.04 -3.81 29.69
N ILE A 155 33.79 -3.67 30.13
CA ILE A 155 33.44 -3.13 31.46
C ILE A 155 33.71 -4.16 32.57
N ARG A 156 33.68 -5.45 32.25
CA ARG A 156 33.90 -6.55 33.20
C ARG A 156 35.39 -6.83 33.48
N LYS A 157 36.31 -6.09 32.86
CA LYS A 157 37.76 -6.14 33.11
C LYS A 157 38.18 -4.92 33.91
#